data_AF-A0A847W563-F1
#
_entry.id   AF-A0A847W563-F1
#
_cell.length_a   1.000
_cell.length_b   1.000
_cell.length_c   1.000
_cell.angle_alpha   90.00
_cell.angle_beta   90.00
_cell.angle_gamma   90.00
#
_symmetry.space_group_name_H-M   'P 1'
#
loop_
_entity.id
_entity.type
_entity.pdbx_description
1 polymer ?
#
loop_
_entity_poly.entity_id
_entity_poly.type
_entity_poly.pdbx_seq_one_letter_code
_entity_poly.pdbx_strand_id
1 'polypeptide(L)'
;LIKEIHDENQITVISITHDIEEVAQSDNVLVLDNGKLAMAGTPEKVFSNEKVMVNMKLDIPFVYKLRNSLRTKGVKVSNTLDLERMAEEVCRYILKK
;
A
#
# COMPACT_ATOMS: atom_id res chain seq x y z
N LEU A 1 0.38 4.90 -16.80
CA LEU A 1 -0.79 5.51 -17.49
C LEU A 1 -1.64 6.38 -16.58
N ILE A 2 -2.38 5.87 -15.58
CA ILE A 2 -3.25 6.74 -14.75
C ILE A 2 -2.46 7.83 -14.01
N LYS A 3 -1.32 7.45 -13.42
CA LYS A 3 -0.40 8.40 -12.77
C LYS A 3 0.18 9.43 -13.74
N GLU A 4 0.58 9.00 -14.93
CA GLU A 4 1.12 9.90 -15.98
C GLU A 4 0.05 10.92 -16.42
N ILE A 5 -1.19 10.49 -16.63
CA ILE A 5 -2.28 11.38 -17.02
C ILE A 5 -2.57 12.42 -15.92
N HIS A 6 -2.54 12.00 -14.65
CA HIS A 6 -2.69 12.90 -13.51
C HIS A 6 -1.58 13.96 -13.48
N ASP A 7 -0.32 13.52 -13.57
CA ASP A 7 0.86 14.38 -13.46
C ASP A 7 0.98 15.35 -14.66
N GLU A 8 0.68 14.89 -15.88
CA GLU A 8 0.80 15.68 -17.11
C GLU A 8 -0.33 16.69 -17.32
N ASN A 9 -1.56 16.33 -16.96
CA ASN A 9 -2.75 17.15 -17.26
C ASN A 9 -3.30 17.91 -16.05
N GLN A 10 -2.70 17.73 -14.86
CA GLN A 10 -3.15 18.33 -13.60
C GLN A 10 -4.64 18.08 -13.31
N ILE A 11 -5.15 16.91 -13.69
CA ILE A 11 -6.55 16.53 -13.47
C ILE A 11 -6.72 15.68 -12.23
N THR A 12 -7.84 15.80 -11.51
CA THR A 12 -8.16 14.88 -10.42
C THR A 12 -8.74 13.59 -10.97
N VAL A 13 -8.12 12.45 -10.64
CA VAL A 13 -8.62 11.12 -11.01
C VAL A 13 -9.30 10.48 -9.81
N ILE A 14 -10.54 10.05 -10.00
CA ILE A 14 -11.26 9.23 -9.02
C ILE A 14 -11.36 7.83 -9.60
N SER A 15 -10.68 6.87 -8.96
CA SER A 15 -10.80 5.46 -9.30
C SER A 15 -11.63 4.71 -8.26
N ILE A 16 -12.54 3.85 -8.74
CA ILE A 16 -13.31 2.92 -7.91
C ILE A 16 -12.79 1.53 -8.24
N THR A 17 -12.00 0.98 -7.32
CA THR A 17 -11.31 -0.28 -7.55
C THR A 17 -11.32 -1.15 -6.28
N HIS A 18 -11.18 -2.45 -6.50
CA HIS A 18 -10.91 -3.44 -5.45
C HIS A 18 -9.47 -3.95 -5.51
N ASP A 19 -8.68 -3.48 -6.49
CA ASP A 19 -7.28 -3.84 -6.66
C ASP A 19 -6.43 -3.03 -5.68
N ILE A 20 -5.67 -3.72 -4.83
CA ILE A 20 -4.87 -3.04 -3.83
C ILE A 20 -3.61 -2.39 -4.39
N GLU A 21 -3.07 -2.87 -5.51
CA GLU A 21 -1.91 -2.25 -6.14
C GLU A 21 -2.29 -0.87 -6.67
N GLU A 22 -3.48 -0.74 -7.23
CA GLU A 22 -4.03 0.55 -7.68
C GLU A 22 -4.30 1.49 -6.48
N VAL A 23 -4.89 0.97 -5.39
CA VAL A 23 -5.09 1.74 -4.15
C VAL A 23 -3.76 2.19 -3.55
N ALA A 24 -2.72 1.36 -3.59
CA ALA A 24 -1.40 1.68 -3.05
C ALA A 24 -0.69 2.80 -3.83
N GLN A 25 -1.04 3.01 -5.09
CA GLN A 25 -0.50 4.08 -5.94
C GLN A 25 -1.27 5.40 -5.83
N SER A 26 -2.39 5.44 -5.10
CA SER A 26 -3.24 6.62 -4.95
C SER A 26 -2.72 7.57 -3.88
N ASP A 27 -2.97 8.88 -4.02
CA ASP A 27 -2.61 9.84 -2.98
C ASP A 27 -3.51 9.72 -1.74
N ASN A 28 -4.81 9.48 -1.98
CA ASN A 28 -5.83 9.36 -0.96
C ASN A 28 -6.76 8.19 -1.25
N VAL A 29 -7.24 7.56 -0.19
CA VAL A 29 -8.12 6.40 -0.23
C VAL A 29 -9.36 6.70 0.59
N LEU A 30 -10.51 6.52 -0.04
CA LEU A 30 -11.83 6.57 0.59
C LEU A 30 -12.39 5.16 0.63
N VAL A 31 -12.79 4.75 1.81
CA VAL A 31 -13.22 3.39 2.07
C VAL A 31 -14.69 3.41 2.44
N LEU A 32 -15.50 2.75 1.62
CA LEU A 32 -16.94 2.68 1.80
C LEU A 32 -17.34 1.30 2.33
N ASP A 33 -18.18 1.28 3.37
CA ASP A 33 -18.80 0.07 3.91
C ASP A 33 -20.30 0.32 4.15
N ASN A 34 -21.15 -0.59 3.67
CA ASN A 34 -22.61 -0.52 3.81
C ASN A 34 -23.20 0.87 3.45
N GLY A 35 -22.69 1.50 2.38
CA GLY A 35 -23.15 2.82 1.92
C GLY A 35 -22.69 4.00 2.77
N LYS A 36 -21.76 3.79 3.71
CA LYS A 36 -21.19 4.85 4.56
C LYS A 36 -19.67 4.92 4.39
N LEU A 37 -19.12 6.11 4.60
CA LEU A 37 -17.66 6.29 4.66
C LEU A 37 -17.13 5.65 5.95
N ALA A 38 -16.46 4.52 5.81
CA ALA A 38 -15.86 3.79 6.92
C ALA A 38 -14.50 4.38 7.30
N MET A 39 -13.69 4.79 6.32
CA MET A 39 -12.37 5.36 6.55
C MET A 39 -11.94 6.27 5.40
N ALA A 40 -11.09 7.25 5.71
CA ALA A 40 -10.44 8.11 4.74
C ALA A 40 -8.99 8.42 5.17
N GLY A 41 -8.06 8.49 4.23
CA GLY A 41 -6.68 8.89 4.48
C GLY A 41 -5.72 8.42 3.40
N THR A 42 -4.43 8.45 3.68
CA THR A 42 -3.40 7.90 2.79
C THR A 42 -3.48 6.37 2.73
N PRO A 43 -2.98 5.73 1.65
CA PRO A 43 -2.95 4.27 1.55
C PRO A 43 -2.26 3.62 2.75
N GLU A 44 -1.15 4.19 3.21
CA GLU A 44 -0.41 3.72 4.39
C GLU A 44 -1.29 3.65 5.65
N LYS A 45 -2.10 4.68 5.88
CA LYS A 45 -2.99 4.76 7.03
C LYS A 45 -4.11 3.72 6.92
N VAL A 46 -4.68 3.55 5.73
CA VAL A 46 -5.73 2.55 5.48
C VAL A 46 -5.19 1.13 5.65
N PHE A 47 -4.03 0.82 5.07
CA PHE A 47 -3.42 -0.50 5.17
C PHE A 47 -2.88 -0.84 6.55
N SER A 48 -2.58 0.17 7.38
CA SER A 48 -2.20 -0.06 8.78
C SER A 48 -3.37 -0.53 9.65
N ASN A 49 -4.62 -0.40 9.19
CA ASN A 49 -5.81 -0.78 9.94
C ASN A 49 -6.27 -2.19 9.57
N GLU A 50 -5.79 -3.19 10.32
CA GLU A 50 -6.10 -4.61 10.09
C GLU A 50 -7.61 -4.90 10.09
N LYS A 51 -8.41 -4.21 10.93
CA LYS A 51 -9.88 -4.43 10.97
C LYS A 51 -10.55 -4.04 9.67
N VAL A 52 -10.13 -2.94 9.06
CA VAL A 52 -10.65 -2.45 7.78
C VAL A 52 -10.29 -3.43 6.66
N MET A 53 -9.05 -3.89 6.65
CA MET A 53 -8.55 -4.85 5.65
C MET A 53 -9.30 -6.18 5.70
N VAL A 54 -9.48 -6.75 6.89
CA VAL A 54 -10.21 -8.01 7.10
C VAL A 54 -11.68 -7.89 6.74
N ASN A 55 -12.36 -6.82 7.18
CA ASN A 55 -13.80 -6.65 6.93
C ASN A 55 -14.10 -6.44 5.44
N MET A 56 -13.20 -5.83 4.69
CA MET A 56 -13.42 -5.51 3.28
C MET A 56 -12.88 -6.57 2.33
N LYS A 57 -12.30 -7.65 2.88
CA LYS A 57 -11.56 -8.67 2.10
C LYS A 57 -10.49 -8.04 1.20
N LEU A 58 -10.03 -6.84 1.56
CA LEU A 58 -8.92 -6.19 0.87
C LEU A 58 -7.66 -6.88 1.38
N ASP A 59 -6.95 -7.52 0.47
CA ASP A 59 -5.73 -8.24 0.79
C ASP A 59 -4.55 -7.26 0.78
N ILE A 60 -3.71 -7.20 1.81
CA ILE A 60 -2.61 -6.21 1.93
C ILE A 60 -1.63 -6.26 0.74
N PRO A 61 -0.99 -5.13 0.36
CA PRO A 61 -0.01 -5.12 -0.72
C PRO A 61 1.12 -6.12 -0.46
N PHE A 62 1.68 -6.72 -1.51
CA PHE A 62 2.76 -7.70 -1.36
C PHE A 62 3.94 -7.15 -0.54
N VAL A 63 4.32 -5.89 -0.78
CA VAL A 63 5.40 -5.20 -0.04
C VAL A 63 5.10 -5.15 1.47
N TYR A 64 3.85 -4.92 1.87
CA TYR A 64 3.42 -4.99 3.27
C TYR A 64 3.58 -6.40 3.85
N LYS A 65 3.14 -7.44 3.12
CA LYS A 65 3.26 -8.84 3.54
C LYS A 65 4.72 -9.23 3.76
N LEU A 66 5.58 -8.87 2.81
CA LEU A 66 7.00 -9.13 2.84
C LEU A 66 7.66 -8.43 4.03
N ARG A 67 7.38 -7.13 4.21
CA ARG A 67 7.90 -6.33 5.32
C ARG A 67 7.54 -6.93 6.67
N ASN A 68 6.26 -7.24 6.89
CA ASN A 68 5.80 -7.81 8.14
C ASN A 68 6.47 -9.17 8.40
N SER A 69 6.56 -10.02 7.38
CA SER A 69 7.24 -11.32 7.49
C SER A 69 8.74 -11.19 7.82
N LEU A 70 9.43 -10.21 7.23
CA LEU A 70 10.84 -9.93 7.49
C LEU A 70 11.07 -9.43 8.93
N ARG A 71 10.21 -8.53 9.41
CA ARG A 71 10.27 -8.02 10.79
C ARG A 71 10.03 -9.12 11.82
N THR A 72 9.10 -10.04 11.56
CA THR A 72 8.87 -11.22 12.43
C THR A 72 10.11 -12.12 12.51
N LYS A 73 10.95 -12.15 11.46
CA LYS A 73 12.23 -12.86 11.43
C LYS A 73 13.42 -12.05 11.99
N GLY A 74 13.16 -10.87 12.57
CA GLY A 74 14.19 -10.01 13.16
C GLY A 74 14.98 -9.14 12.16
N VAL A 75 14.56 -9.10 10.89
CA VAL A 75 15.19 -8.25 9.87
C VAL A 75 14.65 -6.82 10.00
N LYS A 76 15.54 -5.85 10.18
CA LYS A 76 15.18 -4.42 10.18
C LYS A 76 15.08 -3.92 8.73
N VAL A 77 13.84 -3.72 8.27
CA VAL A 77 13.50 -3.09 6.99
C VAL A 77 12.71 -1.81 7.23
N SER A 78 12.77 -0.87 6.28
CA SER A 78 12.02 0.39 6.34
C SER A 78 10.53 0.18 6.12
N ASN A 79 9.72 1.22 6.38
CA ASN A 79 8.28 1.18 6.17
C ASN A 79 7.85 1.45 4.72
N THR A 80 8.75 1.32 3.74
CA THR A 80 8.45 1.60 2.33
C THR A 80 7.33 0.73 1.77
N LEU A 81 6.51 1.33 0.89
CA LEU A 81 5.49 0.63 0.08
C LEU A 81 5.98 0.28 -1.33
N ASP A 82 7.15 0.82 -1.68
CA ASP A 82 7.79 0.61 -2.97
C ASP A 82 8.48 -0.77 -3.00
N LEU A 83 8.18 -1.55 -4.04
CA LEU A 83 8.71 -2.89 -4.24
C LEU A 83 10.20 -2.88 -4.57
N GLU A 84 10.65 -1.96 -5.42
CA GLU A 84 12.05 -1.85 -5.83
C GLU A 84 12.92 -1.49 -4.62
N ARG A 85 12.49 -0.49 -3.85
CA ARG A 85 13.18 -0.06 -2.64
C ARG A 85 13.25 -1.18 -1.60
N MET A 86 12.18 -1.97 -1.45
CA MET A 86 12.18 -3.14 -0.56
C MET A 86 13.15 -4.23 -1.06
N ALA A 87 13.20 -4.49 -2.36
CA ALA A 87 14.13 -5.45 -2.94
C ALA A 87 15.59 -5.05 -2.69
N GLU A 88 15.92 -3.76 -2.87
CA GLU A 88 17.26 -3.23 -2.57
C GLU A 88 17.66 -3.43 -1.10
N GLU A 89 16.74 -3.17 -0.16
CA GLU A 89 17.00 -3.36 1.27
C GLU A 89 17.26 -4.83 1.63
N VAL A 90 16.46 -5.74 1.07
CA VAL A 90 16.63 -7.18 1.27
C VAL A 90 17.96 -7.66 0.68
N CYS A 91 18.30 -7.26 -0.55
CA CYS A 91 19.59 -7.58 -1.17
C CYS A 91 20.76 -7.07 -0.32
N ARG A 92 20.69 -5.82 0.15
CA ARG A 92 21.72 -5.23 1.01
C ARG A 92 21.88 -5.98 2.34
N TYR A 93 20.78 -6.48 2.91
CA TYR A 93 20.81 -7.26 4.13
C TYR A 93 21.48 -8.63 3.93
N ILE A 94 21.20 -9.31 2.82
CA ILE A 94 21.81 -10.61 2.50
C ILE A 94 23.31 -10.46 2.24
N LEU A 95 23.73 -9.41 1.53
CA LEU A 95 25.14 -9.17 1.18
C LEU A 95 26.02 -8.73 2.37
N LYS A 96 25.43 -8.30 3.48
CA LYS A 96 26.16 -7.92 4.71
C LYS A 96 26.38 -9.09 5.67
N LYS A 97 25.93 -10.29 5.31
CA LYS A 97 25.97 -11.50 6.13
C LYS A 97 26.97 -12.49 5.53
#